data_AF-A0A811TGZ9-F1
#
_entry.id   AF-A0A811TGZ9-F1
#
_cell.length_a   1.000
_cell.length_b   1.000
_cell.length_c   1.000
_cell.angle_alpha   90.00
_cell.angle_beta   90.00
_cell.angle_gamma   90.00
#
_symmetry.space_group_name_H-M   'P 1'
#
loop_
_entity.id
_entity.type
_entity.pdbx_description
1 polymer ?
#
loop_
_entity_poly.entity_id
_entity_poly.type
_entity_poly.pdbx_seq_one_letter_code
_entity_poly.pdbx_strand_id
1 'polypeptide(L)'
;MIALFLEILIATVVSIMIYSWYWWAPAISFPLIMSIGNQMYEPPILLSNYRRIVDGLLTLSQIGYVISQIIIFHINIGSWYGWLIGGIVGLILMGFMIPRRWWYES
;
A
#
# COMPACT_ATOMS: atom_id res chain seq x y z
N MET A 1 32.24 5.99 17.90
CA MET A 1 30.92 6.12 18.54
C MET A 1 30.20 7.42 18.15
N ILE A 2 30.80 8.60 18.32
CA ILE A 2 30.15 9.89 18.00
C ILE A 2 29.76 10.01 16.51
N ALA A 3 30.63 9.60 15.59
CA ALA A 3 30.36 9.62 14.14
C ALA A 3 29.17 8.74 13.74
N LEU A 4 29.12 7.49 14.23
CA LEU A 4 28.02 6.55 13.97
C LEU A 4 26.67 7.09 14.48
N PHE A 5 26.66 7.72 15.66
CA PHE A 5 25.46 8.34 16.20
C PHE A 5 24.95 9.48 15.31
N LEU A 6 25.87 10.30 14.78
CA LEU A 6 25.56 11.40 13.88
C LEU A 6 25.03 10.91 12.52
N GLU A 7 25.60 9.85 11.97
CA GLU A 7 25.11 9.21 10.74
C GLU A 7 23.69 8.67 10.91
N ILE A 8 23.40 7.97 12.01
CA ILE A 8 22.06 7.47 12.32
C ILE A 8 21.08 8.63 12.47
N LEU A 9 21.47 9.70 13.16
CA LEU A 9 20.63 10.90 13.33
C LEU A 9 20.30 11.55 11.98
N ILE A 10 21.31 11.79 11.14
CA ILE A 10 21.14 12.39 9.81
C ILE A 10 20.27 11.48 8.94
N ALA A 11 20.54 10.18 8.90
CA ALA A 11 19.75 9.23 8.12
C ALA A 11 18.29 9.20 8.57
N THR A 12 18.04 9.29 9.88
CA THR A 12 16.68 9.31 10.44
C THR A 12 15.95 10.60 10.06
N VAL A 13 16.61 11.76 10.22
CA VAL A 13 16.01 13.07 9.86
C VAL A 13 15.71 13.13 8.36
N VAL A 14 16.66 12.70 7.51
CA VAL A 14 16.47 12.65 6.06
C VAL A 14 15.33 11.69 5.70
N SER A 15 15.24 10.53 6.34
CA SER A 15 14.14 9.58 6.11
C SER A 15 12.79 10.17 6.49
N ILE A 16 12.69 10.88 7.61
CA ILE A 16 11.46 11.57 8.03
C ILE A 16 11.07 12.67 7.05
N MET A 17 12.04 13.48 6.58
CA MET A 17 11.79 14.53 5.60
C MET A 17 11.35 13.98 4.25
N ILE A 18 12.00 12.91 3.77
CA ILE A 18 11.57 12.22 2.55
C ILE A 18 10.16 11.67 2.73
N TYR A 19 9.84 11.09 3.89
CA TYR A 19 8.51 10.57 4.18
C TYR A 19 7.45 11.67 4.22
N SER A 20 7.79 12.88 4.70
CA SER A 20 6.86 14.02 4.72
C SER A 20 6.72 14.71 3.36
N TRP A 21 7.69 14.58 2.46
CA TRP A 21 7.61 15.15 1.10
C TRP A 21 6.96 14.19 0.10
N TYR A 22 7.18 12.90 0.28
CA TYR A 22 6.72 11.84 -0.63
C TYR A 22 5.71 10.90 0.02
N TRP A 23 4.93 11.37 1.00
CA TRP A 23 3.88 10.59 1.64
C TRP A 23 2.82 10.05 0.66
N TRP A 24 2.65 10.72 -0.48
CA TRP A 24 1.79 10.30 -1.58
C TRP A 24 2.39 9.17 -2.42
N ALA A 25 3.70 8.94 -2.36
CA ALA A 25 4.37 7.94 -3.19
C ALA A 25 3.92 6.50 -2.87
N PRO A 26 3.76 6.07 -1.60
CA PRO A 26 3.11 4.79 -1.27
C PRO A 26 1.65 4.72 -1.74
N ALA A 27 0.93 5.85 -1.72
CA ALA A 27 -0.47 5.91 -2.16
C ALA A 27 -0.61 5.58 -3.64
N ILE A 28 0.33 6.03 -4.48
CA ILE A 28 0.30 5.83 -5.92
C ILE A 28 1.03 4.54 -6.35
N SER A 29 2.22 4.30 -5.79
CA SER A 29 3.08 3.19 -6.24
C SER A 29 2.50 1.82 -5.89
N PHE A 30 1.84 1.66 -4.74
CA PHE A 30 1.31 0.37 -4.31
C PHE A 30 0.15 -0.14 -5.21
N PRO A 31 -0.88 0.67 -5.53
CA PRO A 31 -1.89 0.26 -6.52
C PRO A 31 -1.30 -0.06 -7.89
N LEU A 32 -0.30 0.70 -8.33
CA LEU A 32 0.41 0.48 -9.60
C LEU A 32 1.14 -0.86 -9.61
N ILE A 33 1.94 -1.17 -8.57
CA ILE A 33 2.66 -2.43 -8.44
C ILE A 33 1.67 -3.61 -8.40
N MET A 34 0.57 -3.47 -7.66
CA MET A 34 -0.45 -4.51 -7.57
C MET A 34 -1.22 -4.69 -8.88
N SER A 35 -1.50 -3.61 -9.62
CA SER A 35 -2.09 -3.69 -10.95
C SER A 35 -1.18 -4.41 -11.95
N ILE A 36 0.12 -4.10 -11.94
CA ILE A 36 1.12 -4.77 -12.78
C ILE A 36 1.26 -6.24 -12.36
N GLY A 37 1.34 -6.49 -11.06
CA GLY A 37 1.40 -7.84 -10.48
C GLY A 37 0.18 -8.67 -10.88
N ASN A 38 -1.03 -8.12 -10.79
CA ASN A 38 -2.23 -8.81 -11.22
C ASN A 38 -2.20 -9.20 -12.70
N GLN A 39 -1.59 -8.38 -13.58
CA GLN A 39 -1.42 -8.71 -15.00
C GLN A 39 -0.32 -9.75 -15.24
N MET A 40 0.79 -9.70 -14.48
CA MET A 40 1.90 -10.64 -14.63
C MET A 40 1.63 -12.01 -14.01
N TYR A 41 0.88 -12.03 -12.91
CA TYR A 41 0.52 -13.23 -12.14
C TYR A 41 -0.86 -13.75 -12.50
N GLU A 42 -1.44 -13.39 -13.65
CA GLU A 42 -2.57 -14.11 -14.25
C GLU A 42 -2.08 -15.54 -14.54
N PRO A 43 -2.37 -16.51 -13.66
CA PRO A 43 -1.72 -17.79 -13.75
C PRO A 43 -2.47 -18.61 -14.81
N PRO A 44 -1.77 -19.22 -15.78
CA PRO A 44 -2.39 -20.19 -16.66
C PRO A 44 -2.79 -21.39 -15.79
N ILE A 45 -4.07 -21.48 -15.44
CA ILE A 45 -4.71 -22.67 -14.84
C ILE A 45 -3.87 -23.24 -13.67
N LEU A 46 -3.56 -22.43 -12.66
CA LEU A 46 -2.93 -22.96 -11.44
C LEU A 46 -3.98 -23.67 -10.56
N LEU A 47 -3.55 -24.79 -9.97
CA LEU A 47 -4.28 -25.61 -9.01
C LEU A 47 -5.11 -24.77 -8.02
N SER A 48 -6.38 -25.13 -7.84
CA SER A 48 -7.38 -24.36 -7.08
C SER A 48 -6.93 -23.90 -5.68
N ASN A 49 -6.08 -24.69 -5.01
CA ASN A 49 -5.54 -24.36 -3.69
C ASN A 49 -4.53 -23.21 -3.73
N TYR A 50 -3.65 -23.16 -4.74
CA TYR A 50 -2.68 -22.07 -4.88
C TYR A 50 -3.38 -20.74 -5.17
N ARG A 51 -4.46 -20.79 -5.97
CA ARG A 51 -5.30 -19.63 -6.27
C ARG A 51 -5.89 -19.00 -5.00
N ARG A 52 -6.52 -19.81 -4.13
CA ARG A 52 -7.10 -19.33 -2.86
C ARG A 52 -6.07 -18.69 -1.93
N ILE A 53 -4.86 -19.25 -1.87
CA ILE A 53 -3.77 -18.70 -1.07
C ILE A 53 -3.35 -17.33 -1.62
N VAL A 54 -3.16 -17.22 -2.94
CA VAL A 54 -2.79 -15.94 -3.58
C VAL A 54 -3.89 -14.89 -3.42
N ASP A 55 -5.17 -15.26 -3.55
CA ASP A 55 -6.30 -14.35 -3.32
C ASP A 55 -6.37 -13.89 -1.86
N GLY A 56 -6.12 -14.80 -0.91
CA GLY A 56 -6.04 -14.46 0.52
C GLY A 56 -4.91 -13.49 0.83
N LEU A 57 -3.72 -13.71 0.24
CA LEU A 57 -2.58 -12.81 0.37
C LEU A 57 -2.87 -11.43 -0.25
N LEU A 58 -3.46 -11.39 -1.46
CA LEU A 58 -3.86 -10.14 -2.12
C LEU A 58 -4.86 -9.35 -1.27
N THR A 59 -5.85 -10.03 -0.68
CA THR A 59 -6.85 -9.40 0.21
C THR A 59 -6.19 -8.81 1.45
N LEU A 60 -5.29 -9.57 2.10
CA LEU A 60 -4.54 -9.09 3.26
C LEU A 60 -3.65 -7.89 2.91
N SER A 61 -2.98 -7.92 1.75
CA SER A 61 -2.18 -6.80 1.25
C SER A 61 -3.03 -5.56 0.98
N GLN A 62 -4.25 -5.71 0.44
CA GLN A 62 -5.20 -4.61 0.25
C GLN A 62 -5.66 -4.01 1.58
N ILE A 63 -5.99 -4.83 2.57
CA ILE A 63 -6.37 -4.36 3.92
C ILE A 63 -5.19 -3.60 4.55
N GLY A 64 -3.99 -4.17 4.49
CA GLY A 64 -2.77 -3.54 5.01
C GLY A 64 -2.50 -2.20 4.33
N TYR A 65 -2.72 -2.11 3.02
CA TYR A 65 -2.61 -0.86 2.27
C TYR A 65 -3.59 0.21 2.76
N VAL A 66 -4.88 -0.12 2.89
CA VAL A 66 -5.90 0.84 3.37
C VAL A 66 -5.53 1.35 4.78
N ILE A 67 -5.12 0.47 5.69
CA ILE A 67 -4.67 0.86 7.03
C ILE A 67 -3.45 1.78 6.95
N SER A 68 -2.47 1.46 6.09
CA SER A 68 -1.28 2.32 5.92
C SER A 68 -1.64 3.70 5.36
N GLN A 69 -2.59 3.79 4.42
CA GLN A 69 -3.07 5.06 3.87
C GLN A 69 -3.75 5.91 4.93
N ILE A 70 -4.63 5.31 5.73
CA ILE A 70 -5.28 5.97 6.85
C ILE A 70 -4.26 6.60 7.80
N ILE A 71 -3.22 5.85 8.18
CA ILE A 71 -2.16 6.32 9.09
C ILE A 71 -1.35 7.45 8.43
N ILE A 72 -0.92 7.27 7.17
CA ILE A 72 -0.14 8.26 6.43
C ILE A 72 -0.91 9.59 6.31
N PHE A 73 -2.19 9.54 5.93
CA PHE A 73 -3.02 10.72 5.80
C PHE A 73 -3.29 11.39 7.15
N HIS A 74 -3.52 10.63 8.22
CA HIS A 74 -3.67 11.21 9.55
C HIS A 74 -2.41 11.96 10.00
N ILE A 75 -1.23 11.35 9.81
CA ILE A 75 0.05 11.96 10.18
C ILE A 75 0.33 13.22 9.35
N ASN A 76 0.08 13.19 8.03
CA ASN A 76 0.39 14.32 7.15
C ASN A 76 -0.60 15.49 7.26
N ILE A 77 -1.89 15.21 7.47
CA ILE A 77 -2.91 16.24 7.66
C ILE A 77 -2.85 16.82 9.08
N GLY A 78 -2.42 16.02 10.07
CA GLY A 78 -2.31 16.45 11.47
C GLY A 78 -3.66 16.77 12.11
N SER A 79 -4.77 16.33 11.52
CA SER A 79 -6.13 16.61 11.97
C SER A 79 -6.98 15.33 12.05
N TRP A 80 -8.06 15.37 12.83
CA TRP A 80 -8.95 14.22 13.03
C TRP A 80 -9.59 13.73 11.72
N TYR A 81 -9.90 14.63 10.78
CA TYR A 81 -10.49 14.24 9.51
C TYR A 81 -9.50 13.54 8.57
N GLY A 82 -8.19 13.54 8.88
CA GLY A 82 -7.20 12.77 8.13
C GLY A 82 -7.46 11.25 8.16
N TRP A 83 -8.05 10.74 9.25
CA TRP A 83 -8.51 9.35 9.34
C TRP A 83 -9.58 9.05 8.28
N LEU A 84 -10.54 9.96 8.11
CA LEU A 84 -11.66 9.82 7.18
C LEU A 84 -11.19 9.96 5.73
N ILE A 85 -10.39 10.98 5.42
CA ILE A 85 -9.84 11.20 4.08
C ILE A 85 -8.95 10.02 3.67
N GLY A 86 -8.05 9.56 4.54
CA GLY A 86 -7.21 8.40 4.26
C GLY A 86 -8.01 7.13 4.02
N GLY A 87 -9.12 6.94 4.74
CA GLY A 87 -10.04 5.82 4.53
C GLY A 87 -10.74 5.90 3.17
N ILE A 88 -11.28 7.07 2.81
CA ILE A 88 -11.95 7.28 1.52
C ILE A 88 -10.97 7.07 0.36
N VAL A 89 -9.78 7.69 0.42
CA VAL A 89 -8.76 7.55 -0.63
C VAL A 89 -8.27 6.11 -0.73
N GLY A 90 -8.00 5.46 0.40
CA GLY A 90 -7.59 4.06 0.45
C GLY A 90 -8.63 3.13 -0.20
N LEU A 91 -9.92 3.33 0.09
CA LEU A 91 -11.02 2.54 -0.50
C LEU A 91 -11.19 2.81 -2.01
N ILE A 92 -11.10 4.06 -2.44
CA ILE A 92 -11.15 4.41 -3.88
C ILE A 92 -10.01 3.71 -4.62
N LEU A 93 -8.79 3.77 -4.08
CA LEU A 93 -7.60 3.18 -4.70
C LEU A 93 -7.60 1.64 -4.65
N MET A 94 -8.20 1.05 -3.61
CA MET A 94 -8.42 -0.39 -3.52
C MET A 94 -9.28 -0.90 -4.68
N GLY A 95 -10.25 -0.11 -5.17
CA GLY A 95 -11.04 -0.45 -6.36
C GLY A 95 -10.21 -0.72 -7.62
N PHE A 96 -9.07 -0.06 -7.77
CA PHE A 96 -8.14 -0.28 -8.88
C PHE A 96 -7.25 -1.52 -8.71
N MET A 97 -7.19 -2.09 -7.50
CA MET A 97 -6.34 -3.22 -7.17
C MET A 97 -7.08 -4.56 -7.22
N ILE A 98 -8.41 -4.55 -7.42
CA ILE A 98 -9.22 -5.76 -7.49
C ILE A 98 -8.79 -6.57 -8.72
N PRO A 99 -8.33 -7.82 -8.55
CA PRO A 99 -7.96 -8.67 -9.68
C PRO A 99 -9.15 -8.82 -10.64
N ARG A 100 -8.93 -8.59 -11.94
CA ARG A 100 -9.97 -8.71 -12.98
C ARG A 100 -10.70 -10.05 -12.92
N ARG A 101 -9.99 -11.13 -12.63
CA ARG A 101 -10.55 -12.50 -12.48
C ARG A 101 -11.69 -12.59 -11.45
N TRP A 102 -11.69 -11.79 -10.38
CA TRP A 102 -12.77 -11.82 -9.39
C TRP A 102 -14.11 -11.31 -9.94
N TRP A 103 -14.07 -10.48 -10.99
CA TRP A 103 -15.26 -9.96 -11.65
C TRP A 103 -15.89 -10.94 -12.66
N TYR A 104 -15.08 -11.82 -13.25
CA TYR A 104 -15.54 -12.77 -14.27
C TYR A 104 -15.88 -14.15 -13.69
N GLU A 105 -15.43 -14.45 -12.48
CA GLU A 105 -15.70 -15.71 -11.76
C GLU A 105 -16.89 -15.61 -10.77
N SER A 106 -17.61 -14.47 -10.73
CA SER A 106 -18.86 -14.29 -9.96
C SER A 106 -20.11 -14.50 -10.80
#